data_AF-A0A5E6NMD1-F1
#
_entry.id   AF-A0A5E6NMD1-F1
#
_cell.length_a   1.000
_cell.length_b   1.000
_cell.length_c   1.000
_cell.angle_alpha   90.00
_cell.angle_beta   90.00
_cell.angle_gamma   90.00
#
_symmetry.space_group_name_H-M   'P 1'
#
loop_
_entity.id
_entity.type
_entity.pdbx_description
1 polymer ?
#
loop_
_entity_poly.entity_id
_entity_poly.type
_entity_poly.pdbx_seq_one_letter_code
_entity_poly.pdbx_strand_id
1 'polypeptide(L)' 'MIVDRAGWHMTKAIRCFSNVTLLPLPPYSPELNPVEQLWQQIKQRFFVKYHIPKL' A
#
# COMPACT_ATOMS: atom_id res chain seq x y z
N MET A 1 -4.84 7.08 9.70
CA MET A 1 -3.95 6.22 8.89
C MET A 1 -4.71 5.78 7.66
N ILE A 2 -4.10 5.92 6.48
CA ILE A 2 -4.66 5.44 5.21
C ILE A 2 -4.25 3.98 5.05
N VAL A 3 -5.19 3.12 4.69
CA VAL A 3 -4.95 1.69 4.49
C VAL A 3 -5.63 1.21 3.22
N ASP A 4 -5.03 0.23 2.55
CA ASP A 4 -5.72 -0.53 1.52
C ASP A 4 -6.76 -1.47 2.14
N ARG A 5 -7.51 -2.18 1.30
CA ARG A 5 -8.55 -3.13 1.76
C ARG A 5 -8.02 -4.56 1.85
N ALA A 6 -6.72 -4.77 2.11
CA ALA A 6 -6.20 -6.11 2.37
C ALA A 6 -6.97 -6.76 3.52
N GLY A 7 -7.22 -8.08 3.46
CA GLY A 7 -8.06 -8.78 4.45
C GLY A 7 -7.60 -8.58 5.90
N TRP A 8 -6.29 -8.41 6.11
CA TRP A 8 -5.73 -8.13 7.43
C TRP A 8 -6.02 -6.72 7.95
N HIS A 9 -6.34 -5.74 7.09
CA HIS A 9 -6.77 -4.38 7.45
C HIS A 9 -8.29 -4.27 7.70
N MET A 10 -9.06 -5.21 7.16
CA MET A 10 -10.53 -5.18 7.20
C MET A 10 -11.13 -6.13 8.24
N THR A 11 -10.31 -6.90 8.95
CA THR A 11 -10.78 -7.82 9.98
C THR A 11 -11.28 -7.07 11.21
N LYS A 12 -12.38 -7.55 11.80
CA LYS A 12 -12.94 -7.05 13.07
C LYS A 12 -12.01 -7.28 14.27
N ALA A 13 -10.99 -8.12 14.10
CA ALA A 13 -9.99 -8.41 15.14
C ALA A 13 -8.91 -7.32 15.26
N ILE A 14 -8.87 -6.32 14.37
CA ILE A 14 -7.91 -5.22 14.50
C ILE A 14 -8.26 -4.37 15.72
N ARG A 15 -7.31 -4.30 16.65
CA ARG A 15 -7.33 -3.33 17.73
C ARG A 15 -6.75 -2.01 17.22
N CYS A 16 -7.61 -1.03 16.95
CA CYS A 16 -7.17 0.34 16.70
C CYS A 16 -6.78 1.03 18.02
N PHE A 17 -5.74 1.85 17.98
CA PHE A 17 -5.44 2.76 19.08
C PHE A 17 -6.50 3.88 19.12
N SER A 18 -6.81 4.38 20.31
CA SER A 18 -7.87 5.39 20.51
C SER A 18 -7.60 6.73 19.80
N ASN A 19 -6.35 7.00 19.47
CA ASN A 19 -5.90 8.20 18.77
C ASN A 19 -5.64 7.99 17.27
N VAL A 20 -6.01 6.82 16.71
CA VAL A 20 -5.78 6.50 15.30
C VAL A 20 -7.08 6.04 14.65
N THR A 21 -7.50 6.76 13.61
CA THR A 21 -8.59 6.36 12.73
C THR A 21 -8.04 5.68 11.49
N LEU A 22 -8.60 4.53 11.11
CA LEU A 22 -8.29 3.89 9.83
C LEU A 22 -9.22 4.43 8.73
N LEU A 23 -8.63 4.85 7.62
CA LEU A 23 -9.33 5.36 6.43
C LEU A 23 -9.05 4.41 5.26
N PRO A 24 -9.99 3.49 4.94
CA PRO A 24 -9.81 2.55 3.86
C PRO A 24 -9.95 3.24 2.50
N LEU A 25 -9.01 2.99 1.60
CA LEU A 25 -9.05 3.52 0.23
C LEU A 25 -10.19 2.89 -0.59
N PRO A 26 -10.64 3.56 -1.68
CA PRO A 26 -11.47 2.94 -2.71
C PRO A 26 -10.80 1.69 -3.29
N PRO A 27 -11.58 0.66 -3.70
CA PRO A 27 -11.03 -0.51 -4.38
C PRO A 27 -10.28 -0.11 -5.66
N TYR A 28 -9.16 -0.78 -5.93
CA TYR A 28 -8.35 -0.60 -7.14
C TYR A 28 -7.79 0.82 -7.36
N SER A 29 -7.58 1.59 -6.28
CA SER A 29 -6.98 2.93 -6.33
C SER A 29 -5.53 2.97 -5.77
N PRO A 30 -4.54 2.31 -6.42
CA PRO A 30 -3.15 2.32 -5.97
C PRO A 30 -2.53 3.73 -6.01
N GLU A 31 -3.02 4.62 -6.87
CA GLU A 31 -2.58 6.01 -6.97
C GLU A 31 -2.82 6.81 -5.69
N LEU A 32 -3.81 6.41 -4.88
CA LEU A 32 -4.12 7.05 -3.60
C LEU A 32 -3.31 6.46 -2.43
N ASN A 33 -2.58 5.36 -2.65
CA ASN A 33 -1.74 4.76 -1.62
C ASN A 33 -0.31 5.33 -1.68
N PRO A 34 0.13 6.15 -0.72
CA PRO A 34 1.47 6.74 -0.74
C PRO A 34 2.59 5.68 -0.67
N VAL A 35 2.31 4.50 -0.09
CA VAL A 35 3.27 3.38 -0.06
C VAL A 35 3.53 2.85 -1.46
N GLU A 36 2.50 2.75 -2.31
CA GLU A 36 2.66 2.33 -3.71
C GLU A 36 3.47 3.35 -4.52
N GLN A 37 3.26 4.64 -4.28
CA GLN A 37 4.05 5.69 -4.91
C GLN A 37 5.53 5.61 -4.51
N LEU A 38 5.82 5.43 -3.21
CA LEU A 38 7.18 5.24 -2.72
C LEU A 38 7.81 3.97 -3.32
N TRP A 39 7.05 2.88 -3.38
CA TRP A 39 7.54 1.62 -3.94
C TRP A 39 7.85 1.74 -5.43
N GLN A 40 7.06 2.50 -6.19
CA GLN A 40 7.38 2.81 -7.58
C GLN A 40 8.71 3.56 -7.71
N GLN A 41 8.98 4.54 -6.84
CA GLN A 41 10.27 5.25 -6.82
C GLN A 41 11.45 4.32 -6.51
N ILE A 42 11.29 3.42 -5.53
CA ILE A 42 12.31 2.41 -5.18
C ILE A 42 12.54 1.46 -6.37
N LYS A 43 11.48 0.97 -7.01
CA LYS A 43 11.57 0.14 -8.21
C LYS A 43 12.32 0.84 -9.34
N GLN A 44 11.98 2.09 -9.62
CA GLN A 44 12.66 2.88 -10.64
C GLN A 44 14.15 3.08 -10.33
N ARG A 45 14.48 3.35 -9.06
CA ARG A 45 15.86 3.65 -8.66
C ARG A 45 16.76 2.42 -8.58
N PHE A 46 16.23 1.28 -8.15
CA PHE A 46 17.05 0.10 -7.81
C PHE A 46 16.81 -1.11 -8.72
N PHE A 47 15.62 -1.23 -9.31
CA PHE A 47 15.25 -2.40 -10.11
C PHE A 47 15.32 -2.16 -11.62
N VAL A 48 15.31 -0.91 -12.11
CA VAL A 48 15.52 -0.61 -13.54
C VAL A 48 16.94 -0.96 -14.01
N LYS A 49 17.91 -1.07 -13.08
CA LYS A 49 19.29 -1.48 -13.41
C LYS A 49 19.44 -2.96 -13.75
N TYR A 50 18.46 -3.79 -13.38
CA TYR A 50 18.42 -5.20 -13.74
C TYR A 50 17.25 -5.39 -14.70
N HIS A 51 17.53 -5.57 -15.98
CA HIS A 51 16.53 -5.99 -16.97
C HIS A 51 16.06 -7.40 -16.60
N ILE A 52 15.14 -7.50 -15.64
CA ILE A 52 14.41 -8.71 -15.34
C ILE A 52 13.23 -8.72 -16.31
N PRO A 53 13.24 -9.55 -17.36
CA PRO A 53 12.08 -9.67 -18.23
C PRO A 53 10.89 -10.10 -17.38
N LYS A 54 9.77 -9.40 -17.55
CA LYS A 54 8.50 -9.79 -16.93
C LYS A 54 8.18 -11.21 -17.39
N LEU A 55 8.05 -12.13 -16.44
CA LEU A 55 7.46 -13.46 -16.64
C LEU A 55 6.02 -13.32 -17.13
#